data_AF-A0A117L201-F1
#
_entry.id   AF-A0A117L201-F1
#
_cell.length_a   1.000
_cell.length_b   1.000
_cell.length_c   1.000
_cell.angle_alpha   90.00
_cell.angle_beta   90.00
_cell.angle_gamma   90.00
#
_symmetry.space_group_name_H-M   'P 1'
#
loop_
_entity.id
_entity.type
_entity.pdbx_description
1 polymer ?
#
loop_
_entity_poly.entity_id
_entity_poly.type
_entity_poly.pdbx_seq_one_letter_code
_entity_poly.pdbx_strand_id
1 'polypeptide(L)'
;MNEEYLELFVRVLSIFIATGTFGVLAYAYLKHKIKPLFCWSAAWMFFVLMQVAFYTENKEEIALFYSLFSGTMIYGVLTYLKEHEDIKTLLKPETIGIIPPLFALYGMLLIHLDLPYSFSSVEVPFAVLSGIFFLFSGLVFLTMSKKQRNSLYLGILMIVFGIFVLLYPVRLSLPQLHFVWTILGTALSVGMAFFMIKIVTSREFLFFEEPVKIKVVLEPGARLITSQEYRKIKTNFEDYPVLAFVRSLDAPEKWKVYYLSTEEREGRLSPTNLAYMAQITSEYFREAKEKGLEGVVIIDCLEYLSMYNGFESIAKFLAALNDFALINSGVLLVVIEEGAWNKHQLAILRRIFS
;
A
#
# COMPACT_ATOMS: atom_id res chain seq x y z
N MET A 1 24.42 -25.04 23.75
CA MET A 1 23.06 -24.45 23.80
C MET A 1 22.13 -25.51 23.24
N ASN A 2 21.20 -26.04 24.05
CA ASN A 2 20.34 -27.16 23.64
C ASN A 2 19.45 -26.74 22.45
N GLU A 3 19.30 -27.61 21.44
CA GLU A 3 18.49 -27.34 20.25
C GLU A 3 17.03 -27.03 20.62
N GLU A 4 16.47 -27.71 21.62
CA GLU A 4 15.12 -27.45 22.14
C GLU A 4 14.95 -26.02 22.70
N TYR A 5 15.97 -25.50 23.41
CA TYR A 5 15.91 -24.14 23.95
C TYR A 5 15.95 -23.10 22.83
N LEU A 6 16.74 -23.36 21.78
CA LEU A 6 16.81 -22.48 20.63
C LEU A 6 15.50 -22.53 19.83
N GLU A 7 14.90 -23.71 19.68
CA GLU A 7 13.60 -23.85 19.02
C GLU A 7 12.49 -23.11 19.77
N LEU A 8 12.43 -23.29 21.09
CA LEU A 8 11.48 -22.57 21.95
C LEU A 8 11.68 -21.07 21.84
N PHE A 9 12.93 -20.59 21.90
CA PHE A 9 13.27 -19.18 21.74
C PHE A 9 12.79 -18.62 20.41
N VAL A 10 13.02 -19.34 19.30
CA VAL A 10 12.60 -18.94 17.95
C VAL A 10 11.08 -18.85 17.85
N ARG A 11 10.34 -19.80 18.42
CA ARG A 11 8.87 -19.78 18.45
C ARG A 11 8.33 -18.59 19.25
N VAL A 12 8.88 -18.37 20.46
CA VAL A 12 8.48 -17.23 21.31
C VAL A 12 8.76 -15.90 20.62
N LEU A 13 9.92 -15.78 19.95
CA LEU A 13 10.27 -14.60 19.17
C LEU A 13 9.27 -14.36 18.03
N SER A 14 8.87 -15.40 17.30
CA SER A 14 7.86 -15.28 16.24
C SER A 14 6.53 -14.78 16.78
N ILE A 15 6.03 -15.34 17.89
CA ILE A 15 4.79 -14.91 18.54
C ILE A 15 4.89 -13.45 18.99
N PHE A 16 6.02 -13.06 19.59
CA PHE A 16 6.25 -11.69 20.04
C PHE A 16 6.20 -10.69 18.88
N ILE A 17 6.89 -10.99 17.77
CA ILE A 17 6.91 -10.14 16.57
C ILE A 17 5.53 -10.08 15.91
N ALA A 18 4.83 -11.20 15.82
CA ALA A 18 3.48 -11.27 15.29
C ALA A 18 2.49 -10.44 16.12
N THR A 19 2.58 -10.51 17.44
CA THR A 19 1.76 -9.72 18.37
C THR A 19 2.06 -8.23 18.25
N GLY A 20 3.34 -7.85 18.15
CA GLY A 20 3.74 -6.47 17.88
C GLY A 20 3.21 -5.96 16.54
N THR A 21 3.25 -6.80 15.50
CA THR A 21 2.71 -6.47 14.17
C THR A 21 1.21 -6.26 14.21
N PHE A 22 0.46 -7.16 14.85
CA PHE A 22 -0.96 -6.99 15.13
C PHE A 22 -1.24 -5.65 15.83
N GLY A 23 -0.50 -5.33 16.89
CA GLY A 23 -0.66 -4.09 17.65
C GLY A 23 -0.44 -2.83 16.81
N VAL A 24 0.61 -2.80 15.98
CA VAL A 24 0.90 -1.67 15.07
C VAL A 24 -0.22 -1.50 14.04
N LEU A 25 -0.67 -2.59 13.42
CA LEU A 25 -1.73 -2.56 12.41
C LEU A 25 -3.08 -2.15 13.01
N ALA A 26 -3.43 -2.69 14.17
CA ALA A 26 -4.66 -2.34 14.89
C ALA A 26 -4.64 -0.87 15.34
N TYR A 27 -3.52 -0.37 15.86
CA TYR A 27 -3.36 1.03 16.21
C TYR A 27 -3.50 1.95 15.00
N ALA A 28 -2.83 1.62 13.89
CA ALA A 28 -2.94 2.37 12.64
C ALA A 28 -4.38 2.36 12.11
N TYR A 29 -5.09 1.23 12.21
CA TYR A 29 -6.52 1.15 11.89
C TYR A 29 -7.37 2.04 12.79
N LEU A 30 -7.16 2.03 14.10
CA LEU A 30 -7.93 2.86 15.03
C LEU A 30 -7.72 4.35 14.77
N LYS A 31 -6.50 4.74 14.41
CA LYS A 31 -6.11 6.13 14.11
C LYS A 31 -6.62 6.63 12.76
N HIS A 32 -6.48 5.82 11.70
CA HIS A 32 -6.71 6.23 10.32
C HIS A 32 -7.95 5.61 9.65
N LYS A 33 -8.59 4.62 10.27
CA LYS A 33 -9.82 3.95 9.77
C LYS A 33 -9.73 3.32 8.37
N ILE A 34 -8.51 3.03 7.90
CA ILE A 34 -8.23 2.37 6.61
C ILE A 34 -8.68 0.90 6.66
N LYS A 35 -9.64 0.50 5.82
CA LYS A 35 -10.27 -0.84 5.89
C LYS A 35 -9.29 -2.02 5.74
N PRO A 36 -8.34 -2.02 4.78
CA PRO A 36 -7.34 -3.09 4.67
C PRO A 36 -6.56 -3.38 5.97
N LEU A 37 -6.29 -2.35 6.79
CA LEU A 37 -5.56 -2.52 8.06
C LEU A 37 -6.32 -3.37 9.06
N PHE A 38 -7.66 -3.24 9.10
CA PHE A 38 -8.48 -4.10 9.95
C PHE A 38 -8.30 -5.56 9.55
N CYS A 39 -8.40 -5.86 8.25
CA CYS A 39 -8.24 -7.22 7.72
C CYS A 39 -6.84 -7.79 7.98
N TRP A 40 -5.78 -7.01 7.73
CA TRP A 40 -4.41 -7.43 8.00
C TRP A 40 -4.13 -7.59 9.50
N SER A 41 -4.69 -6.73 10.35
CA SER A 41 -4.58 -6.91 11.80
C SER A 41 -5.24 -8.21 12.26
N ALA A 42 -6.46 -8.51 11.79
CA ALA A 42 -7.15 -9.76 12.08
C ALA A 42 -6.34 -10.97 11.58
N ALA A 43 -5.70 -10.86 10.41
CA ALA A 43 -4.84 -11.90 9.88
C ALA A 43 -3.65 -12.21 10.81
N TRP A 44 -2.94 -11.19 11.30
CA TRP A 44 -1.84 -11.38 12.25
C TRP A 44 -2.30 -11.91 13.60
N MET A 45 -3.52 -11.58 14.04
CA MET A 45 -4.14 -12.21 15.21
C MET A 45 -4.35 -13.72 14.98
N PHE A 46 -4.89 -14.12 13.82
CA PHE A 46 -5.05 -15.55 13.49
C PHE A 46 -3.70 -16.26 13.33
N PHE A 47 -2.66 -15.58 12.86
CA PHE A 47 -1.31 -16.15 12.83
C PHE A 47 -0.77 -16.44 14.24
N VAL A 48 -1.02 -15.54 15.21
CA VAL A 48 -0.66 -15.79 16.63
C VAL A 48 -1.43 -17.01 17.16
N LEU A 49 -2.75 -17.07 16.94
CA LEU A 49 -3.57 -18.20 17.37
C LEU A 49 -3.15 -19.51 16.72
N MET A 50 -2.76 -19.48 15.44
CA MET A 50 -2.20 -20.63 14.73
C MET A 50 -0.92 -21.14 15.39
N GLN A 51 -0.01 -20.24 15.81
CA GLN A 51 1.21 -20.65 16.52
C GLN A 51 0.92 -21.24 17.90
N VAL A 52 -0.09 -20.74 18.61
CA VAL A 52 -0.56 -21.33 19.87
C VAL A 52 -1.14 -22.73 19.63
N ALA A 53 -1.93 -22.91 18.56
CA ALA A 53 -2.48 -24.22 18.19
C ALA A 53 -1.38 -25.25 17.84
N PHE A 54 -0.27 -24.80 17.24
CA PHE A 54 0.92 -25.62 17.04
C PHE A 54 1.61 -26.03 18.35
N TYR A 55 1.49 -25.22 19.41
CA TYR A 55 2.03 -25.54 20.73
C TYR A 55 1.13 -26.51 21.52
N THR A 56 -0.19 -26.40 21.36
CA THR A 56 -1.17 -27.31 21.98
C THR A 56 -1.36 -28.61 21.19
N GLU A 57 -0.72 -28.74 20.03
CA GLU A 57 -0.86 -29.86 19.08
C GLU A 57 -2.30 -30.11 18.61
N ASN A 58 -3.17 -29.09 18.70
CA ASN A 58 -4.56 -29.21 18.26
C ASN A 58 -4.68 -29.03 16.74
N LYS A 59 -4.79 -30.15 16.02
CA LYS A 59 -4.87 -30.20 14.55
C LYS A 59 -6.06 -29.44 13.97
N GLU A 60 -7.21 -29.47 14.64
CA GLU A 60 -8.41 -28.77 14.18
C GLU A 60 -8.20 -27.25 14.26
N GLU A 61 -7.65 -26.77 15.37
CA GLU A 61 -7.31 -25.36 15.54
C GLU A 61 -6.24 -24.90 14.53
N ILE A 62 -5.21 -25.73 14.27
CA ILE A 62 -4.20 -25.45 13.24
C ILE A 62 -4.89 -25.25 11.88
N ALA A 63 -5.80 -26.14 11.49
CA ALA A 63 -6.54 -26.06 10.23
C ALA A 63 -7.37 -24.78 10.11
N LEU A 64 -8.10 -24.43 11.17
CA LEU A 64 -8.97 -23.25 11.22
C LEU A 64 -8.15 -21.97 11.14
N PHE A 65 -7.13 -21.83 11.99
CA PHE A 65 -6.37 -20.59 12.07
C PHE A 65 -5.47 -20.38 10.85
N TYR A 66 -4.95 -21.43 10.21
CA TYR A 66 -4.28 -21.29 8.90
C TYR A 66 -5.21 -20.70 7.84
N SER A 67 -6.43 -21.21 7.80
CA SER A 67 -7.44 -20.83 6.82
C SER A 67 -7.95 -19.41 7.06
N LEU A 68 -8.19 -19.05 8.33
CA LEU A 68 -8.52 -17.68 8.72
C LEU A 68 -7.38 -16.71 8.43
N PHE A 69 -6.13 -17.09 8.71
CA PHE A 69 -4.97 -16.25 8.43
C PHE A 69 -4.81 -15.98 6.93
N SER A 70 -4.78 -17.02 6.10
CA SER A 70 -4.63 -16.87 4.64
C SER A 70 -5.81 -16.13 4.01
N GLY A 71 -7.04 -16.47 4.42
CA GLY A 71 -8.27 -15.85 3.92
C GLY A 71 -8.40 -14.37 4.25
N THR A 72 -8.08 -13.97 5.48
CA THR A 72 -8.11 -12.56 5.87
C THR A 72 -6.96 -11.76 5.27
N MET A 73 -5.78 -12.37 5.08
CA MET A 73 -4.68 -11.74 4.34
C MET A 73 -5.11 -11.37 2.92
N ILE A 74 -5.54 -12.35 2.11
CA ILE A 74 -5.92 -12.09 0.72
C ILE A 74 -7.10 -11.12 0.64
N TYR A 75 -8.08 -11.22 1.56
CA TYR A 75 -9.20 -10.29 1.63
C TYR A 75 -8.70 -8.85 1.80
N GLY A 76 -7.77 -8.63 2.75
CA GLY A 76 -7.18 -7.31 2.98
C GLY A 76 -6.41 -6.79 1.77
N VAL A 77 -5.62 -7.65 1.11
CA VAL A 77 -4.84 -7.28 -0.08
C VAL A 77 -5.74 -6.91 -1.26
N LEU A 78 -6.78 -7.69 -1.53
CA LEU A 78 -7.74 -7.40 -2.60
C LEU A 78 -8.59 -6.16 -2.31
N THR A 79 -8.94 -5.93 -1.04
CA THR A 79 -9.60 -4.70 -0.62
C THR A 79 -8.71 -3.50 -0.88
N TYR A 80 -7.43 -3.58 -0.53
CA TYR A 80 -6.47 -2.52 -0.81
C TYR A 80 -6.33 -2.26 -2.31
N LEU A 81 -6.18 -3.32 -3.12
CA LEU A 81 -6.07 -3.20 -4.58
C LEU A 81 -7.31 -2.53 -5.18
N LYS A 82 -8.50 -2.94 -4.75
CA LYS A 82 -9.76 -2.37 -5.20
C LYS A 82 -9.89 -0.88 -4.86
N GLU A 83 -9.44 -0.49 -3.66
CA GLU A 83 -9.48 0.91 -3.22
C GLU A 83 -8.46 1.80 -3.93
N HIS A 84 -7.36 1.25 -4.49
CA HIS A 84 -6.25 2.07 -5.02
C HIS A 84 -5.92 1.86 -6.51
N GLU A 85 -6.53 0.89 -7.21
CA GLU A 85 -6.32 0.62 -8.64
C GLU A 85 -7.57 0.77 -9.52
N ASP A 86 -8.63 1.44 -9.03
CA ASP A 86 -9.82 1.82 -9.84
C ASP A 86 -10.44 0.61 -10.59
N ILE A 87 -10.41 -0.57 -9.95
CA ILE A 87 -11.01 -1.79 -10.50
C ILE A 87 -12.53 -1.68 -10.30
N LYS A 88 -13.20 -1.02 -11.25
CA LYS A 88 -14.67 -0.96 -11.34
C LYS A 88 -15.22 -2.29 -11.86
N THR A 89 -15.14 -3.34 -11.04
CA THR A 89 -15.81 -4.61 -11.30
C THR A 89 -17.10 -4.72 -10.47
N LEU A 90 -18.17 -5.21 -11.10
CA LEU A 90 -19.43 -5.54 -10.40
C LEU A 90 -19.22 -6.67 -9.38
N LEU A 91 -18.23 -7.52 -9.62
CA LEU A 91 -17.78 -8.58 -8.72
C LEU A 91 -16.92 -7.97 -7.61
N LYS A 92 -17.15 -8.41 -6.37
CA LYS A 92 -16.34 -8.09 -5.19
C LYS A 92 -15.19 -9.11 -5.08
N PRO A 93 -14.02 -8.90 -5.73
CA PRO A 93 -12.94 -9.89 -5.72
C PRO A 93 -12.48 -10.24 -4.30
N GLU A 94 -12.63 -9.30 -3.35
CA GLU A 94 -12.30 -9.51 -1.95
C GLU A 94 -12.99 -10.74 -1.32
N THR A 95 -14.18 -11.14 -1.81
CA THR A 95 -14.91 -12.32 -1.29
C THR A 95 -14.19 -13.65 -1.51
N ILE A 96 -13.21 -13.69 -2.42
CA ILE A 96 -12.33 -14.85 -2.62
C ILE A 96 -11.61 -15.23 -1.32
N GLY A 97 -11.33 -14.27 -0.44
CA GLY A 97 -10.72 -14.54 0.87
C GLY A 97 -11.60 -15.30 1.87
N ILE A 98 -12.89 -15.45 1.59
CA ILE A 98 -13.82 -16.22 2.43
C ILE A 98 -13.69 -17.74 2.15
N ILE A 99 -13.09 -18.12 1.00
CA ILE A 99 -12.99 -19.51 0.56
C ILE A 99 -12.21 -20.39 1.56
N PRO A 100 -10.98 -20.04 2.02
CA PRO A 100 -10.25 -20.91 2.92
C PRO A 100 -10.98 -21.15 4.25
N PRO A 101 -11.51 -20.13 4.96
CA PRO A 101 -12.28 -20.34 6.19
C PRO A 101 -13.53 -21.19 5.99
N LEU A 102 -14.29 -20.96 4.91
CA LEU A 102 -15.48 -21.78 4.61
C LEU A 102 -15.11 -23.23 4.36
N PHE A 103 -14.01 -23.48 3.66
CA PHE A 103 -13.53 -24.82 3.40
C PHE A 103 -13.11 -25.52 4.70
N ALA A 104 -12.44 -24.81 5.62
CA ALA A 104 -12.10 -25.34 6.94
C ALA A 104 -13.33 -25.70 7.78
N LEU A 105 -14.33 -24.80 7.83
CA LEU A 105 -15.58 -25.06 8.54
C LEU A 105 -16.34 -26.27 7.97
N TYR A 106 -16.38 -26.39 6.65
CA TYR A 106 -16.95 -27.55 5.98
C TYR A 106 -16.22 -28.84 6.36
N GLY A 107 -14.89 -28.81 6.35
CA GLY A 107 -14.05 -29.93 6.79
C GLY A 107 -14.32 -30.38 8.22
N MET A 108 -14.40 -29.42 9.15
CA MET A 108 -14.73 -29.69 10.56
C MET A 108 -16.13 -30.30 10.71
N LEU A 109 -17.10 -29.79 9.95
CA LEU A 109 -18.46 -30.34 9.95
C LEU A 109 -18.49 -31.78 9.44
N LEU A 110 -17.72 -32.12 8.40
CA LEU A 110 -17.62 -33.51 7.92
C LEU A 110 -17.03 -34.44 8.97
N ILE A 111 -16.00 -33.98 9.70
CA ILE A 111 -15.38 -34.74 10.79
C ILE A 111 -16.38 -34.98 11.92
N HIS A 112 -17.13 -33.95 12.31
CA HIS A 112 -18.14 -34.06 13.37
C HIS A 112 -19.34 -34.96 13.00
N LEU A 113 -19.58 -35.18 11.70
CA LEU A 113 -20.63 -36.06 11.18
C LEU A 113 -20.15 -37.50 10.94
N ASP A 114 -18.94 -37.87 11.37
CA ASP A 114 -18.32 -39.19 11.19
C ASP A 114 -18.32 -39.66 9.71
N LEU A 115 -18.28 -38.73 8.77
CA LEU A 115 -18.23 -39.06 7.34
C LEU A 115 -16.81 -39.52 6.96
N PRO A 116 -16.67 -40.51 6.06
CA PRO A 116 -15.36 -41.05 5.69
C PRO A 116 -14.49 -39.96 5.03
N TYR A 117 -13.54 -39.43 5.80
CA TYR A 117 -12.59 -38.41 5.36
C TYR A 117 -11.22 -39.07 5.17
N SER A 118 -10.72 -39.13 3.93
CA SER A 118 -9.60 -40.01 3.53
C SER A 118 -8.20 -39.37 3.56
N PHE A 119 -8.01 -38.28 4.32
CA PHE A 119 -6.68 -37.64 4.45
C PHE A 119 -5.89 -38.20 5.64
N SER A 120 -4.57 -38.27 5.48
CA SER A 120 -3.65 -38.78 6.51
C SER A 120 -3.60 -37.93 7.78
N SER A 121 -3.90 -36.63 7.69
CA SER A 121 -4.10 -35.75 8.84
C SER A 121 -5.10 -34.64 8.46
N VAL A 122 -5.94 -34.26 9.43
CA VAL A 122 -7.04 -33.31 9.25
C VAL A 122 -6.54 -31.97 8.70
N GLU A 123 -5.45 -31.44 9.24
CA GLU A 123 -4.96 -30.10 8.96
C GLU A 123 -4.28 -29.94 7.59
N VAL A 124 -3.85 -31.04 6.98
CA VAL A 124 -3.07 -31.05 5.72
C VAL A 124 -3.79 -30.35 4.55
N PRO A 125 -5.01 -30.74 4.15
CA PRO A 125 -5.70 -30.10 3.01
C PRO A 125 -5.92 -28.60 3.24
N PHE A 126 -6.17 -28.17 4.49
CA PHE A 126 -6.39 -26.76 4.83
C PHE A 126 -5.10 -25.94 4.80
N ALA A 127 -3.99 -26.51 5.28
CA ALA A 127 -2.67 -25.89 5.16
C ALA A 127 -2.28 -25.73 3.68
N VAL A 128 -2.44 -26.77 2.86
CA VAL A 128 -2.15 -26.72 1.42
C VAL A 128 -3.00 -25.66 0.73
N LEU A 129 -4.31 -25.63 0.98
CA LEU A 129 -5.19 -24.59 0.45
C LEU A 129 -4.70 -23.20 0.86
N SER A 130 -4.40 -23.00 2.14
CA SER A 130 -3.89 -21.71 2.66
C SER A 130 -2.59 -21.28 1.96
N GLY A 131 -1.69 -22.22 1.66
CA GLY A 131 -0.46 -21.96 0.89
C GLY A 131 -0.73 -21.38 -0.50
N ILE A 132 -1.75 -21.89 -1.20
CA ILE A 132 -2.19 -21.35 -2.51
C ILE A 132 -2.66 -19.89 -2.36
N PHE A 133 -3.42 -19.57 -1.31
CA PHE A 133 -3.90 -18.21 -1.09
C PHE A 133 -2.79 -17.23 -0.66
N PHE A 134 -1.75 -17.71 0.03
CA PHE A 134 -0.54 -16.90 0.27
C PHE A 134 0.22 -16.60 -1.02
N LEU A 135 0.35 -17.58 -1.93
CA LEU A 135 0.92 -17.35 -3.27
C LEU A 135 0.14 -16.26 -4.01
N PHE A 136 -1.19 -16.37 -4.06
CA PHE A 136 -2.03 -15.36 -4.71
C PHE A 136 -1.88 -13.99 -4.05
N SER A 137 -1.84 -13.93 -2.71
CA SER A 137 -1.65 -12.67 -1.98
C SER A 137 -0.31 -12.02 -2.35
N GLY A 138 0.76 -12.82 -2.44
CA GLY A 138 2.07 -12.33 -2.85
C GLY A 138 2.10 -11.84 -4.30
N LEU A 139 1.42 -12.53 -5.23
CA LEU A 139 1.26 -12.07 -6.60
C LEU A 139 0.56 -10.71 -6.69
N VAL A 140 -0.48 -10.48 -5.89
CA VAL A 140 -1.16 -9.17 -5.85
C VAL A 140 -0.25 -8.09 -5.24
N PHE A 141 0.54 -8.39 -4.21
CA PHE A 141 1.52 -7.43 -3.69
C PHE A 141 2.62 -7.07 -4.71
N LEU A 142 2.97 -8.00 -5.61
CA LEU A 142 3.89 -7.72 -6.72
C LEU A 142 3.29 -6.75 -7.75
N THR A 143 1.99 -6.78 -8.01
CA THR A 143 1.38 -5.78 -8.93
C THR A 143 1.46 -4.37 -8.35
N MET A 144 1.35 -4.26 -7.02
CA MET A 144 1.49 -3.00 -6.27
C MET A 144 2.93 -2.46 -6.22
N SER A 145 3.93 -3.25 -6.63
CA SER A 145 5.36 -2.88 -6.52
C SER A 145 5.76 -1.64 -7.32
N LYS A 146 4.96 -1.26 -8.33
CA LYS A 146 5.17 -0.04 -9.12
C LYS A 146 5.02 1.24 -8.29
N LYS A 147 4.17 1.21 -7.26
CA LYS A 147 3.90 2.36 -6.38
C LYS A 147 4.78 2.35 -5.14
N GLN A 148 5.05 1.18 -4.57
CA GLN A 148 5.80 1.02 -3.31
C GLN A 148 6.86 -0.09 -3.42
N ARG A 149 8.15 0.28 -3.35
CA ARG A 149 9.26 -0.70 -3.42
C ARG A 149 9.19 -1.76 -2.30
N ASN A 150 8.64 -1.41 -1.14
CA ASN A 150 8.46 -2.35 -0.03
C ASN A 150 7.41 -3.44 -0.32
N SER A 151 6.42 -3.19 -1.17
CA SER A 151 5.41 -4.19 -1.54
C SER A 151 6.00 -5.28 -2.43
N LEU A 152 7.05 -4.99 -3.20
CA LEU A 152 7.82 -5.99 -3.92
C LEU A 152 8.41 -7.04 -2.97
N TYR A 153 9.12 -6.59 -1.94
CA TYR A 153 9.77 -7.48 -0.98
C TYR A 153 8.74 -8.28 -0.18
N LEU A 154 7.64 -7.65 0.24
CA LEU A 154 6.54 -8.35 0.90
C LEU A 154 5.91 -9.40 -0.03
N GLY A 155 5.68 -9.06 -1.30
CA GLY A 155 5.12 -9.98 -2.30
C GLY A 155 6.00 -11.21 -2.53
N ILE A 156 7.31 -11.02 -2.71
CA ILE A 156 8.28 -12.12 -2.83
C ILE A 156 8.27 -13.00 -1.58
N LEU A 157 8.33 -12.39 -0.39
CA LEU A 157 8.32 -13.13 0.88
C LEU A 157 7.02 -13.92 1.07
N MET A 158 5.87 -13.36 0.71
CA MET A 158 4.59 -14.06 0.76
C MET A 158 4.51 -15.22 -0.22
N ILE A 159 5.09 -15.10 -1.42
CA ILE A 159 5.19 -16.21 -2.37
C ILE A 159 6.05 -17.32 -1.77
N VAL A 160 7.24 -17.00 -1.27
CA VAL A 160 8.14 -17.99 -0.65
C VAL A 160 7.47 -18.63 0.57
N PHE A 161 6.76 -17.85 1.39
CA PHE A 161 5.98 -18.36 2.52
C PHE A 161 4.83 -19.26 2.06
N GLY A 162 4.13 -18.93 0.98
CA GLY A 162 3.11 -19.78 0.38
C GLY A 162 3.67 -21.14 -0.07
N ILE A 163 4.84 -21.15 -0.74
CA ILE A 163 5.56 -22.39 -1.09
C ILE A 163 5.93 -23.18 0.17
N PHE A 164 6.48 -22.52 1.19
CA PHE A 164 6.81 -23.16 2.47
C PHE A 164 5.59 -23.81 3.15
N VAL A 165 4.43 -23.15 3.09
CA VAL A 165 3.16 -23.69 3.61
C VAL A 165 2.67 -24.87 2.76
N LEU A 166 2.76 -24.79 1.42
CA LEU A 166 2.42 -25.91 0.52
C LEU A 166 3.24 -27.17 0.80
N LEU A 167 4.49 -27.01 1.22
CA LEU A 167 5.36 -28.11 1.60
C LEU A 167 5.03 -28.71 2.98
N TYR A 168 3.95 -28.29 3.65
CA TYR A 168 3.52 -28.86 4.94
C TYR A 168 3.44 -30.40 4.97
N PRO A 169 2.88 -31.10 3.96
CA PRO A 169 2.89 -32.57 3.95
C PRO A 169 4.30 -33.17 3.94
N VAL A 170 5.23 -32.53 3.22
CA VAL A 170 6.64 -32.95 3.17
C VAL A 170 7.32 -32.70 4.52
N ARG A 171 6.99 -31.59 5.20
CA ARG A 171 7.49 -31.27 6.54
C ARG A 171 7.06 -32.32 7.57
N LEU A 172 5.82 -32.79 7.50
CA LEU A 172 5.33 -33.88 8.36
C LEU A 172 6.07 -35.21 8.11
N SER A 173 6.40 -35.51 6.85
CA SER A 173 7.12 -36.74 6.48
C SER A 173 8.62 -36.73 6.87
N LEU A 174 9.20 -35.57 7.18
CA LEU A 174 10.62 -35.40 7.51
C LEU A 174 10.82 -34.76 8.90
N PRO A 175 10.45 -35.46 9.99
CA PRO A 175 10.54 -34.92 11.35
C PRO A 175 11.99 -34.61 11.78
N GLN A 176 12.98 -35.27 11.18
CA GLN A 176 14.41 -35.02 11.42
C GLN A 176 14.83 -33.57 11.10
N LEU A 177 14.09 -32.88 10.23
CA LEU A 177 14.38 -31.50 9.81
C LEU A 177 13.46 -30.48 10.49
N HIS A 178 12.69 -30.88 11.51
CA HIS A 178 11.69 -30.03 12.17
C HIS A 178 12.27 -28.70 12.68
N PHE A 179 13.47 -28.74 13.27
CA PHE A 179 14.19 -27.55 13.71
C PHE A 179 14.49 -26.58 12.56
N VAL A 180 14.98 -27.09 11.43
CA VAL A 180 15.29 -26.30 10.23
C VAL A 180 14.01 -25.64 9.67
N TRP A 181 12.91 -26.40 9.61
CA TRP A 181 11.63 -25.88 9.16
C TRP A 181 11.08 -24.78 10.06
N THR A 182 11.28 -24.90 11.38
CA THR A 182 10.85 -23.91 12.36
C THR A 182 11.62 -22.59 12.21
N ILE A 183 12.94 -22.67 12.03
CA ILE A 183 13.78 -21.49 11.76
C ILE A 183 13.36 -20.82 10.45
N LEU A 184 13.20 -21.60 9.38
CA LEU A 184 12.85 -21.06 8.07
C LEU A 184 11.48 -20.36 8.09
N GLY A 185 10.47 -21.02 8.67
CA GLY A 185 9.13 -20.44 8.82
C GLY A 185 9.15 -19.16 9.65
N THR A 186 9.92 -19.14 10.74
CA THR A 186 10.07 -17.94 11.58
C THR A 186 10.75 -16.81 10.82
N ALA A 187 11.87 -17.07 10.14
CA ALA A 187 12.58 -16.05 9.36
C ALA A 187 11.67 -15.41 8.29
N LEU A 188 10.88 -16.22 7.58
CA LEU A 188 9.91 -15.74 6.61
C LEU A 188 8.82 -14.88 7.26
N SER A 189 8.24 -15.34 8.38
CA SER A 189 7.20 -14.58 9.11
C SER A 189 7.72 -13.24 9.64
N VAL A 190 8.95 -13.19 10.15
CA VAL A 190 9.58 -11.96 10.65
C VAL A 190 9.86 -10.99 9.49
N GLY A 191 10.35 -11.49 8.36
CA GLY A 191 10.51 -10.68 7.15
C GLY A 191 9.19 -10.08 6.68
N MET A 192 8.12 -10.90 6.63
CA MET A 192 6.79 -10.43 6.27
C MET A 192 6.29 -9.35 7.23
N ALA A 193 6.40 -9.56 8.54
CA ALA A 193 6.04 -8.59 9.57
C ALA A 193 6.78 -7.25 9.37
N PHE A 194 8.09 -7.30 9.17
CA PHE A 194 8.92 -6.11 8.96
C PHE A 194 8.48 -5.29 7.75
N PHE A 195 8.30 -5.93 6.59
CA PHE A 195 7.88 -5.21 5.38
C PHE A 195 6.43 -4.75 5.44
N MET A 196 5.55 -5.52 6.08
CA MET A 196 4.15 -5.12 6.33
C MET A 196 4.08 -3.85 7.19
N ILE A 197 4.84 -3.80 8.29
CA ILE A 197 4.94 -2.60 9.13
C ILE A 197 5.48 -1.44 8.31
N LYS A 198 6.59 -1.64 7.58
CA LYS A 198 7.17 -0.58 6.73
C LYS A 198 6.19 0.00 5.71
N ILE A 199 5.35 -0.83 5.09
CA ILE A 199 4.31 -0.39 4.16
C ILE A 199 3.28 0.46 4.89
N VAL A 200 2.74 -0.04 5.99
CA VAL A 200 1.65 0.64 6.72
C VAL A 200 2.10 1.92 7.39
N THR A 201 3.37 2.01 7.80
CA THR A 201 3.95 3.24 8.35
C THR A 201 4.54 4.15 7.27
N SER A 202 4.50 3.75 5.98
CA SER A 202 5.04 4.58 4.91
C SER A 202 4.18 5.81 4.67
N ARG A 203 4.83 6.94 4.35
CA ARG A 203 4.13 8.18 4.01
C ARG A 203 3.18 7.99 2.84
N GLU A 204 3.59 7.19 1.85
CA GLU A 204 2.77 6.87 0.68
C GLU A 204 1.46 6.16 1.03
N PHE A 205 1.46 5.29 2.05
CA PHE A 205 0.27 4.57 2.48
C PHE A 205 -0.68 5.45 3.33
N LEU A 206 -0.13 6.39 4.12
CA LEU A 206 -0.92 7.25 5.03
C LEU A 206 -1.23 8.63 4.45
N PHE A 207 -0.84 8.91 3.21
CA PHE A 207 -0.74 10.26 2.67
C PHE A 207 -2.06 11.06 2.71
N PHE A 208 -3.21 10.42 2.43
CA PHE A 208 -4.52 11.08 2.48
C PHE A 208 -5.30 10.86 3.79
N GLU A 209 -4.71 10.18 4.77
CA GLU A 209 -5.41 9.66 5.95
C GLU A 209 -5.08 10.44 7.23
N GLU A 210 -4.28 11.50 7.12
CA GLU A 210 -4.08 12.44 8.21
C GLU A 210 -5.27 13.40 8.32
N PRO A 211 -5.80 13.66 9.53
CA PRO A 211 -6.95 14.54 9.71
C PRO A 211 -6.59 15.97 9.29
N VAL A 212 -7.04 16.35 8.09
CA VAL A 212 -6.87 17.69 7.56
C VAL A 212 -7.83 18.62 8.29
N LYS A 213 -7.29 19.43 9.22
CA LYS A 213 -8.07 20.42 9.98
C LYS A 213 -8.50 21.63 9.13
N ILE A 214 -7.92 21.78 7.95
CA ILE A 214 -8.07 22.97 7.11
C ILE A 214 -9.05 22.64 5.99
N LYS A 215 -10.29 23.13 6.10
CA LYS A 215 -11.18 23.26 4.95
C LYS A 215 -10.66 24.43 4.12
N VAL A 216 -9.83 24.09 3.16
CA VAL A 216 -9.46 25.00 2.09
C VAL A 216 -10.75 25.23 1.29
N VAL A 217 -11.05 26.49 0.98
CA VAL A 217 -12.08 26.86 0.01
C VAL A 217 -11.31 27.58 -1.08
N LEU A 218 -10.57 26.82 -1.88
CA LEU A 218 -9.97 27.33 -3.10
C LEU A 218 -10.89 26.89 -4.24
N GLU A 219 -11.21 27.82 -5.14
CA GLU A 219 -12.05 27.49 -6.29
C GLU A 219 -11.34 26.41 -7.12
N PRO A 220 -12.05 25.33 -7.51
CA PRO A 220 -11.47 24.28 -8.32
C PRO A 220 -10.93 24.80 -9.65
N GLY A 221 -9.86 24.16 -10.13
CA GLY A 221 -9.18 24.53 -11.36
C GLY A 221 -7.79 25.09 -11.10
N ALA A 222 -7.19 25.62 -12.16
CA ALA A 222 -5.82 26.07 -12.16
C ALA A 222 -5.70 27.58 -12.00
N ARG A 223 -4.73 28.02 -11.20
CA ARG A 223 -4.46 29.43 -10.91
C ARG A 223 -2.97 29.73 -10.97
N LEU A 224 -2.63 30.84 -11.62
CA LEU A 224 -1.30 31.44 -11.56
C LEU A 224 -1.11 32.14 -10.23
N ILE A 225 0.01 31.85 -9.57
CA ILE A 225 0.40 32.50 -8.33
C ILE A 225 1.82 33.03 -8.43
N THR A 226 2.08 34.11 -7.70
CA THR A 226 3.42 34.68 -7.58
C THR A 226 4.24 33.95 -6.51
N SER A 227 5.56 34.08 -6.56
CA SER A 227 6.48 33.54 -5.54
C SER A 227 6.17 34.07 -4.12
N GLN A 228 5.55 35.25 -3.98
CA GLN A 228 5.11 35.79 -2.69
C GLN A 228 3.84 35.09 -2.16
N GLU A 229 2.86 34.84 -3.04
CA GLU A 229 1.65 34.09 -2.70
C GLU A 229 1.98 32.64 -2.34
N TYR A 230 2.93 32.03 -3.05
CA TYR A 230 3.43 30.70 -2.73
C TYR A 230 3.95 30.60 -1.30
N ARG A 231 4.69 31.59 -0.79
CA ARG A 231 5.17 31.59 0.61
C ARG A 231 4.02 31.60 1.63
N LYS A 232 2.94 32.32 1.33
CA LYS A 232 1.72 32.34 2.18
C LYS A 232 1.01 30.98 2.14
N ILE A 233 0.87 30.40 0.95
CA ILE A 233 0.29 29.06 0.76
C ILE A 233 1.13 28.00 1.47
N LYS A 234 2.45 28.01 1.32
CA LYS A 234 3.34 27.06 2.02
C LYS A 234 3.08 27.03 3.52
N THR A 235 2.89 28.20 4.14
CA THR A 235 2.61 28.31 5.59
C THR A 235 1.21 27.81 5.93
N ASN A 236 0.20 28.16 5.12
CA ASN A 236 -1.19 27.77 5.38
C ASN A 236 -1.45 26.28 5.13
N PHE A 237 -0.68 25.64 4.25
CA PHE A 237 -0.88 24.26 3.82
C PHE A 237 0.19 23.32 4.38
N GLU A 238 0.94 23.73 5.40
CA GLU A 238 2.02 22.92 5.98
C GLU A 238 1.54 21.51 6.41
N ASP A 239 0.33 21.44 6.95
CA ASP A 239 -0.33 20.21 7.39
C ASP A 239 -1.31 19.59 6.36
N TYR A 240 -1.39 20.16 5.15
CA TYR A 240 -2.28 19.69 4.09
C TYR A 240 -1.55 18.72 3.14
N PRO A 241 -2.19 17.63 2.69
CA PRO A 241 -1.58 16.72 1.72
C PRO A 241 -1.49 17.38 0.35
N VAL A 242 -0.36 18.02 0.05
CA VAL A 242 -0.10 18.69 -1.24
C VAL A 242 0.85 17.86 -2.08
N LEU A 243 0.57 17.74 -3.38
CA LEU A 243 1.54 17.23 -4.37
C LEU A 243 2.31 18.41 -4.95
N ALA A 244 3.63 18.42 -4.84
CA ALA A 244 4.45 19.53 -5.31
C ALA A 244 5.55 19.06 -6.27
N PHE A 245 5.66 19.73 -7.41
CA PHE A 245 6.80 19.62 -8.33
C PHE A 245 7.68 20.85 -8.14
N VAL A 246 8.85 20.67 -7.53
CA VAL A 246 9.73 21.78 -7.13
C VAL A 246 11.14 21.54 -7.63
N ARG A 247 11.93 22.61 -7.84
CA ARG A 247 13.34 22.46 -8.22
C ARG A 247 14.29 22.50 -7.02
N SER A 248 14.16 23.51 -6.17
CA SER A 248 15.11 23.80 -5.09
C SER A 248 14.46 24.40 -3.85
N LEU A 249 13.14 24.55 -3.86
CA LEU A 249 12.43 25.14 -2.75
C LEU A 249 12.18 24.06 -1.70
N ASP A 250 12.56 24.41 -0.47
CA ASP A 250 12.25 23.61 0.70
C ASP A 250 10.72 23.53 0.81
N ALA A 251 10.20 22.31 0.90
CA ALA A 251 8.77 22.03 0.96
C ALA A 251 8.46 21.36 2.30
N PRO A 252 7.28 21.62 2.89
CA PRO A 252 6.86 20.99 4.14
C PRO A 252 7.00 19.47 4.10
N GLU A 253 7.39 18.86 5.22
CA GLU A 253 7.64 17.41 5.27
C GLU A 253 6.42 16.56 4.89
N LYS A 254 5.21 17.08 5.10
CA LYS A 254 3.95 16.39 4.82
C LYS A 254 3.56 16.40 3.34
N TRP A 255 4.20 17.23 2.54
CA TRP A 255 3.92 17.28 1.11
C TRP A 255 4.56 16.08 0.39
N LYS A 256 3.89 15.60 -0.65
CA LYS A 256 4.48 14.66 -1.60
C LYS A 256 5.23 15.47 -2.63
N VAL A 257 6.55 15.53 -2.49
CA VAL A 257 7.41 16.42 -3.27
C VAL A 257 8.22 15.63 -4.29
N TYR A 258 8.15 16.04 -5.55
CA TYR A 258 9.03 15.57 -6.61
C TYR A 258 10.00 16.66 -7.01
N TYR A 259 11.29 16.39 -6.80
CA TYR A 259 12.35 17.33 -7.16
C TYR A 259 12.69 17.19 -8.64
N LEU A 260 12.54 18.25 -9.42
CA LEU A 260 12.88 18.23 -10.83
C LEU A 260 14.39 18.38 -11.05
N SER A 261 14.98 17.39 -11.70
CA SER A 261 16.42 17.36 -11.97
C SER A 261 16.73 16.48 -13.17
N THR A 262 17.80 16.82 -13.88
CA THR A 262 18.36 15.95 -14.94
C THR A 262 19.14 14.77 -14.40
N GLU A 263 19.51 14.78 -13.11
CA GLU A 263 20.20 13.64 -12.48
C GLU A 263 19.18 12.57 -12.07
N GLU A 264 19.36 11.35 -12.57
CA GLU A 264 18.60 10.19 -12.13
C GLU A 264 19.06 9.78 -10.71
N ARG A 265 18.34 10.24 -9.68
CA ARG A 265 18.47 9.82 -8.29
C ARG A 265 17.09 9.52 -7.70
N GLU A 266 17.04 8.69 -6.65
CA GLU A 266 15.79 8.41 -5.92
C GLU A 266 15.13 9.72 -5.45
N GLY A 267 13.83 9.87 -5.69
CA GLY A 267 13.04 11.06 -5.33
C GLY A 267 13.14 12.25 -6.31
N ARG A 268 13.84 12.09 -7.45
CA ARG A 268 13.92 13.12 -8.50
C ARG A 268 13.22 12.70 -9.79
N LEU A 269 12.59 13.65 -10.46
CA LEU A 269 11.96 13.44 -11.77
C LEU A 269 12.68 14.25 -12.86
N SER A 270 12.86 13.64 -14.02
CA SER A 270 13.35 14.37 -15.18
C SER A 270 12.36 15.46 -15.60
N PRO A 271 12.81 16.71 -15.84
CA PRO A 271 11.94 17.78 -16.31
C PRO A 271 11.32 17.49 -17.69
N THR A 272 11.87 16.54 -18.46
CA THR A 272 11.33 16.16 -19.77
C THR A 272 10.19 15.16 -19.71
N ASN A 273 9.93 14.55 -18.55
CA ASN A 273 8.91 13.50 -18.42
C ASN A 273 7.53 14.08 -18.08
N LEU A 274 7.02 14.97 -18.94
CA LEU A 274 5.71 15.63 -18.77
C LEU A 274 4.56 14.62 -18.66
N ALA A 275 4.63 13.52 -19.43
CA ALA A 275 3.60 12.48 -19.42
C ALA A 275 3.47 11.82 -18.04
N TYR A 276 4.58 11.49 -17.39
CA TYR A 276 4.57 10.90 -16.06
C TYR A 276 4.10 11.89 -14.99
N MET A 277 4.51 13.16 -15.05
CA MET A 277 4.00 14.19 -14.14
C MET A 277 2.50 14.38 -14.28
N ALA A 278 1.95 14.33 -15.51
CA ALA A 278 0.52 14.40 -15.76
C ALA A 278 -0.22 13.19 -15.19
N GLN A 279 0.35 11.99 -15.35
CA GLN A 279 -0.21 10.77 -14.78
C GLN A 279 -0.27 10.86 -13.25
N ILE A 280 0.84 11.20 -12.57
CA ILE A 280 0.88 11.35 -11.11
C ILE A 280 -0.15 12.38 -10.64
N THR A 281 -0.24 13.52 -11.33
CA THR A 281 -1.17 14.59 -10.98
C THR A 281 -2.62 14.16 -11.10
N SER A 282 -2.96 13.46 -12.20
CA SER A 282 -4.30 12.90 -12.42
C SER A 282 -4.67 11.87 -11.35
N GLU A 283 -3.74 10.96 -11.03
CA GLU A 283 -3.92 9.95 -9.98
C GLU A 283 -4.14 10.61 -8.60
N TYR A 284 -3.34 11.61 -8.26
CA TYR A 284 -3.46 12.35 -7.00
C TYR A 284 -4.81 13.07 -6.87
N PHE A 285 -5.26 13.78 -7.91
CA PHE A 285 -6.55 14.47 -7.87
C PHE A 285 -7.72 13.51 -7.69
N ARG A 286 -7.68 12.36 -8.39
CA ARG A 286 -8.69 11.31 -8.24
C ARG A 286 -8.69 10.74 -6.81
N GLU A 287 -7.53 10.41 -6.28
CA GLU A 287 -7.39 9.83 -4.93
C GLU A 287 -7.88 10.82 -3.85
N ALA A 288 -7.53 12.11 -3.98
CA ALA A 288 -8.03 13.15 -3.09
C ALA A 288 -9.57 13.21 -3.09
N LYS A 289 -10.19 13.22 -4.27
CA LYS A 289 -11.65 13.25 -4.44
C LYS A 289 -12.33 12.01 -3.84
N GLU A 290 -11.78 10.82 -4.06
CA GLU A 290 -12.30 9.58 -3.48
C GLU A 290 -12.27 9.59 -1.95
N LYS A 291 -11.29 10.28 -1.36
CA LYS A 291 -11.17 10.49 0.09
C LYS A 291 -11.98 11.70 0.59
N GLY A 292 -12.72 12.39 -0.30
CA GLY A 292 -13.52 13.55 0.05
C GLY A 292 -12.70 14.81 0.37
N LEU A 293 -11.46 14.87 -0.11
CA LEU A 293 -10.54 16.00 0.03
C LEU A 293 -10.44 16.77 -1.29
N GLU A 294 -10.12 18.07 -1.20
CA GLU A 294 -9.75 18.88 -2.35
C GLU A 294 -8.28 18.60 -2.69
N GLY A 295 -7.99 17.92 -3.80
CA GLY A 295 -6.60 17.71 -4.18
C GLY A 295 -5.93 19.06 -4.48
N VAL A 296 -4.76 19.34 -3.90
CA VAL A 296 -3.96 20.55 -4.17
C VAL A 296 -2.62 20.17 -4.77
N VAL A 297 -2.36 20.68 -5.97
CA VAL A 297 -1.12 20.42 -6.72
C VAL A 297 -0.39 21.73 -6.93
N ILE A 298 0.92 21.75 -6.69
CA ILE A 298 1.77 22.92 -6.89
C ILE A 298 2.85 22.61 -7.92
N ILE A 299 3.01 23.50 -8.90
CA ILE A 299 4.14 23.48 -9.84
C ILE A 299 4.97 24.73 -9.61
N ASP A 300 6.19 24.52 -9.12
CA ASP A 300 7.10 25.56 -8.66
C ASP A 300 8.45 25.44 -9.37
N CYS A 301 8.40 25.68 -10.69
CA CYS A 301 9.53 25.80 -11.63
C CYS A 301 9.05 25.78 -13.09
N LEU A 302 8.00 26.53 -13.44
CA LEU A 302 7.41 26.46 -14.79
C LEU A 302 8.41 26.89 -15.88
N GLU A 303 9.24 27.88 -15.57
CA GLU A 303 10.30 28.41 -16.43
C GLU A 303 11.32 27.32 -16.77
N TYR A 304 11.70 26.51 -15.76
CA TYR A 304 12.62 25.39 -15.94
C TYR A 304 12.01 24.32 -16.84
N LEU A 305 10.75 23.95 -16.61
CA LEU A 305 10.04 23.01 -17.47
C LEU A 305 9.96 23.50 -18.91
N SER A 306 9.69 24.79 -19.12
CA SER A 306 9.61 25.38 -20.47
C SER A 306 10.98 25.45 -21.16
N MET A 307 12.07 25.63 -20.40
CA MET A 307 13.41 25.61 -20.95
C MET A 307 13.75 24.25 -21.59
N TYR A 308 13.29 23.15 -20.99
CA TYR A 308 13.59 21.79 -21.47
C TYR A 308 12.62 21.28 -22.53
N ASN A 309 11.34 21.69 -22.47
CA ASN A 309 10.29 21.11 -23.31
C ASN A 309 9.73 22.06 -24.38
N GLY A 310 10.05 23.35 -24.29
CA GLY A 310 9.43 24.40 -25.08
C GLY A 310 8.05 24.80 -24.56
N PHE A 311 7.66 26.05 -24.83
CA PHE A 311 6.43 26.64 -24.30
C PHE A 311 5.15 25.91 -24.75
N GLU A 312 5.06 25.50 -26.03
CA GLU A 312 3.86 24.84 -26.54
C GLU A 312 3.55 23.52 -25.82
N SER A 313 4.58 22.73 -25.54
CA SER A 313 4.47 21.48 -24.78
C SER A 313 3.98 21.75 -23.36
N ILE A 314 4.50 22.80 -22.72
CA ILE A 314 4.09 23.22 -21.38
C ILE A 314 2.66 23.73 -21.36
N ALA A 315 2.24 24.53 -22.35
CA ALA A 315 0.87 25.01 -22.45
C ALA A 315 -0.14 23.85 -22.56
N LYS A 316 0.15 22.85 -23.41
CA LYS A 316 -0.68 21.64 -23.54
C LYS A 316 -0.71 20.81 -22.26
N PHE A 317 0.45 20.65 -21.62
CA PHE A 317 0.57 19.95 -20.34
C PHE A 317 -0.27 20.63 -19.25
N LEU A 318 -0.13 21.94 -19.07
CA LEU A 318 -0.90 22.71 -18.09
C LEU A 318 -2.41 22.69 -18.35
N ALA A 319 -2.83 22.76 -19.62
CA ALA A 319 -4.24 22.63 -19.98
C ALA A 319 -4.80 21.26 -19.55
N ALA A 320 -4.08 20.17 -19.83
CA ALA A 320 -4.48 18.84 -19.38
C ALA A 320 -4.55 18.73 -17.85
N LEU A 321 -3.61 19.35 -17.12
CA LEU A 321 -3.67 19.35 -15.66
C LEU A 321 -4.86 20.16 -15.12
N ASN A 322 -5.20 21.29 -15.76
CA ASN A 322 -6.38 22.07 -15.40
C ASN A 322 -7.66 21.25 -15.59
N ASP A 323 -7.77 20.53 -16.72
CA ASP A 323 -8.91 19.64 -16.97
C ASP A 323 -9.03 18.57 -15.86
N PHE A 324 -7.91 17.95 -15.45
CA PHE A 324 -7.91 17.00 -14.34
C PHE A 324 -8.33 17.64 -13.02
N ALA A 325 -7.87 18.85 -12.72
CA ALA A 325 -8.25 19.59 -11.52
C ALA A 325 -9.76 19.87 -11.50
N LEU A 326 -10.32 20.39 -12.60
CA LEU A 326 -11.74 20.70 -12.73
C LEU A 326 -12.63 19.46 -12.59
N ILE A 327 -12.30 18.36 -13.28
CA ILE A 327 -13.07 17.10 -13.22
C ILE A 327 -13.10 16.54 -11.79
N ASN A 328 -12.03 16.73 -11.03
CA ASN A 328 -11.87 16.19 -9.70
C ASN A 328 -12.14 17.18 -8.57
N SER A 329 -12.63 18.39 -8.87
CA SER A 329 -12.81 19.46 -7.88
C SER A 329 -11.52 19.77 -7.09
N GLY A 330 -10.37 19.58 -7.74
CA GLY A 330 -9.05 19.88 -7.21
C GLY A 330 -8.56 21.25 -7.65
N VAL A 331 -7.41 21.64 -7.11
CA VAL A 331 -6.78 22.95 -7.28
C VAL A 331 -5.37 22.77 -7.79
N LEU A 332 -5.05 23.43 -8.90
CA LEU A 332 -3.71 23.47 -9.47
C LEU A 332 -3.12 24.88 -9.28
N LEU A 333 -2.03 24.99 -8.55
CA LEU A 333 -1.33 26.24 -8.32
C LEU A 333 -0.03 26.24 -9.11
N VAL A 334 0.11 27.18 -10.04
CA VAL A 334 1.29 27.29 -10.89
C VAL A 334 2.04 28.56 -10.50
N VAL A 335 3.22 28.38 -9.91
CA VAL A 335 4.10 29.48 -9.54
C VAL A 335 4.81 29.99 -10.79
N ILE A 336 4.68 31.28 -11.05
CA ILE A 336 5.34 31.94 -12.17
C ILE A 336 6.02 33.23 -11.75
N GLU A 337 7.11 33.56 -12.42
CA GLU A 337 7.69 34.90 -12.42
C GLU A 337 7.33 35.61 -13.72
N GLU A 338 6.38 36.56 -13.69
CA GLU A 338 5.87 37.22 -14.91
C GLU A 338 6.98 37.80 -15.79
N GLY A 339 8.09 38.26 -15.19
CA GLY A 339 9.25 38.81 -15.91
C GLY A 339 10.02 37.80 -16.78
N ALA A 340 9.85 36.49 -16.55
CA ALA A 340 10.51 35.43 -17.31
C ALA A 340 9.80 35.11 -18.64
N TRP A 341 8.60 35.65 -18.86
CA TRP A 341 7.73 35.29 -19.97
C TRP A 341 7.46 36.49 -20.89
N ASN A 342 7.33 36.24 -22.18
CA ASN A 342 6.93 37.29 -23.11
C ASN A 342 5.41 37.55 -23.04
N LYS A 343 4.97 38.72 -23.53
CA LYS A 343 3.56 39.14 -23.47
C LYS A 343 2.59 38.13 -24.10
N HIS A 344 3.00 37.49 -25.19
CA HIS A 344 2.18 36.50 -25.90
C HIS A 344 2.03 35.21 -25.08
N GLN A 345 3.12 34.71 -24.49
CA GLN A 345 3.12 33.54 -23.61
C GLN A 345 2.27 33.78 -22.36
N LEU A 346 2.40 34.94 -21.72
CA LEU A 346 1.57 35.31 -20.56
C LEU A 346 0.08 35.35 -20.91
N ALA A 347 -0.28 35.89 -22.08
CA ALA A 347 -1.68 35.91 -22.52
C ALA A 347 -2.25 34.50 -22.70
N ILE A 348 -1.46 33.58 -23.26
CA ILE A 348 -1.86 32.17 -23.40
C ILE A 348 -2.01 31.51 -22.03
N LEU A 349 -1.03 31.67 -21.12
CA LEU A 349 -1.09 31.10 -19.77
C LEU A 349 -2.33 31.60 -19.02
N ARG A 350 -2.59 32.92 -19.06
CA ARG A 350 -3.77 33.50 -18.43
C ARG A 350 -5.08 32.95 -19.00
N ARG A 351 -5.13 32.66 -20.30
CA ARG A 351 -6.32 32.08 -20.96
C ARG A 351 -6.55 30.61 -20.57
N ILE A 352 -5.50 29.85 -20.28
CA ILE A 352 -5.64 28.45 -19.82
C ILE A 352 -6.26 28.41 -18.42
N PHE A 353 -6.05 29.47 -17.64
CA PHE A 353 -6.36 29.54 -16.20
C PHE A 353 -7.46 30.56 -15.86
N SER A 354 -8.10 31.14 -16.87
CA SER A 354 -9.31 31.97 -16.76
C SER A 354 -10.55 31.12 -16.97
#